data_AF-A0A537AD82-F1
#
_entry.id   AF-A0A537AD82-F1
#
_cell.length_a   1.000
_cell.length_b   1.000
_cell.length_c   1.000
_cell.angle_alpha   90.00
_cell.angle_beta   90.00
_cell.angle_gamma   90.00
#
_symmetry.space_group_name_H-M   'P 1'
#
loop_
_entity.id
_entity.type
_entity.pdbx_description
1 polymer ?
#
loop_
_entity_poly.entity_id
_entity_poly.type
_entity_poly.pdbx_seq_one_letter_code
_entity_poly.pdbx_strand_id
1 'polypeptide(L)'
;MPLGELLRGVQSRGRAVEWFGRLRVWDTEHNSGVLIYLLLADRRVEIVADRGIHSKVGTAAWEAICGEMQREFARGQFERGVVLGVRAISDLLAARFPPSGKGANELPDKPVVL
;
A
#
# COMPACT_ATOMS: atom_id res chain seq x y z
N MET A 1 -21.30 7.81 -10.45
CA MET A 1 -20.81 7.35 -9.13
C MET A 1 -21.61 8.05 -8.04
N PRO A 2 -22.08 7.34 -7.01
CA PRO A 2 -22.76 7.98 -5.88
C PRO A 2 -21.74 8.69 -4.96
N LEU A 3 -22.06 9.93 -4.55
CA LEU A 3 -21.21 10.81 -3.74
C LEU A 3 -20.71 10.15 -2.43
N GLY A 4 -21.51 9.25 -1.84
CA GLY A 4 -21.16 8.55 -0.60
C GLY A 4 -19.97 7.58 -0.72
N GLU A 5 -19.68 7.05 -1.91
CA GLU A 5 -18.52 6.17 -2.13
C GLU A 5 -17.21 6.95 -2.23
N LEU A 6 -17.28 8.16 -2.79
CA LEU A 6 -16.17 9.11 -2.85
C LEU A 6 -15.82 9.62 -1.46
N LEU A 7 -16.82 10.02 -0.66
CA LEU A 7 -16.62 10.49 0.71
C LEU A 7 -15.99 9.41 1.61
N ARG A 8 -16.45 8.15 1.51
CA ARG A 8 -15.83 7.04 2.23
C ARG A 8 -14.37 6.81 1.80
N GLY A 9 -14.07 6.95 0.51
CA GLY A 9 -12.70 6.88 -0.02
C GLY A 9 -11.79 7.99 0.51
N VAL A 10 -12.31 9.21 0.59
CA VAL A 10 -11.57 10.35 1.17
C VAL A 10 -11.25 10.11 2.65
N GLN A 11 -12.20 9.55 3.41
CA GLN A 11 -11.99 9.21 4.81
C GLN A 11 -11.03 8.02 5.02
N SER A 12 -11.10 6.98 4.17
CA SER A 12 -10.16 5.85 4.23
C SER A 12 -8.73 6.29 3.93
N ARG A 13 -8.53 7.09 2.89
CA ARG A 13 -7.21 7.63 2.55
C ARG A 13 -6.64 8.51 3.67
N GLY A 14 -7.46 9.38 4.28
CA GLY A 14 -7.04 10.20 5.42
C GLY A 14 -6.52 9.35 6.59
N ARG A 15 -7.24 8.29 6.96
CA ARG A 15 -6.80 7.36 8.01
C ARG A 15 -5.54 6.58 7.64
N ALA A 16 -5.41 6.16 6.38
CA ALA A 16 -4.21 5.48 5.92
C ALA A 16 -2.96 6.38 6.03
N VAL A 17 -3.08 7.67 5.67
CA VAL A 17 -2.00 8.65 5.81
C VAL A 17 -1.64 8.90 7.27
N GLU A 18 -2.64 8.99 8.16
CA GLU A 18 -2.41 9.11 9.59
C GLU A 18 -1.61 7.92 10.14
N TRP A 19 -2.00 6.69 9.79
CA TRP A 19 -1.29 5.48 10.21
C TRP A 19 0.12 5.38 9.63
N PHE A 20 0.33 5.82 8.39
CA PHE A 20 1.65 5.91 7.78
C PHE A 20 2.62 6.77 8.63
N GLY A 21 2.13 7.89 9.16
CA GLY A 21 2.89 8.73 10.08
C GLY A 21 3.11 8.08 11.45
N ARG A 22 2.05 7.54 12.06
CA ARG A 22 2.09 6.92 13.41
C ARG A 22 3.02 5.70 13.47
N LEU A 23 3.01 4.86 12.42
CA LEU A 23 3.86 3.69 12.31
C LEU A 23 5.28 4.02 11.83
N ARG A 24 5.58 5.30 11.56
CA ARG A 24 6.86 5.76 11.03
C ARG A 24 7.31 5.00 9.78
N VAL A 25 6.37 4.69 8.88
CA VAL A 25 6.66 3.94 7.65
C VAL A 25 7.62 4.71 6.73
N TRP A 26 7.63 6.04 6.83
CA TRP A 26 8.58 6.91 6.13
C TRP A 26 10.01 6.85 6.66
N ASP A 27 10.23 6.33 7.87
CA ASP A 27 11.54 6.29 8.56
C ASP A 27 12.40 5.15 8.02
N THR A 28 12.70 5.23 6.72
CA THR A 28 13.55 4.28 5.97
C THR A 28 14.71 5.03 5.34
N GLU A 29 15.87 4.41 5.26
CA GLU A 29 17.11 5.06 4.79
C GLU A 29 16.96 5.62 3.36
N HIS A 30 16.10 4.99 2.55
CA HIS A 30 15.89 5.34 1.16
C HIS A 30 14.54 5.99 0.87
N ASN A 31 13.78 6.38 1.91
CA ASN A 31 12.40 6.87 1.75
C ASN A 31 11.59 5.91 0.86
N SER A 32 11.72 4.61 1.17
CA SER A 32 11.15 3.49 0.42
C SER A 32 10.02 2.77 1.16
N GLY A 33 9.42 3.44 2.15
CA GLY A 33 8.27 2.93 2.88
C GLY A 33 6.98 2.89 2.05
N VAL A 34 6.26 1.78 2.15
CA VAL A 34 4.91 1.60 1.59
C VAL A 34 3.97 0.99 2.63
N LEU A 35 2.80 1.58 2.81
CA LEU A 35 1.72 1.05 3.64
C LEU A 35 0.56 0.59 2.76
N ILE A 36 0.15 -0.66 2.97
CA ILE A 36 -1.11 -1.21 2.47
C ILE A 36 -2.12 -1.15 3.61
N TYR A 37 -3.17 -0.34 3.47
CA TYR A 37 -4.23 -0.20 4.46
C TYR A 37 -5.50 -0.90 3.97
N LEU A 38 -5.88 -1.99 4.64
CA LEU A 38 -6.99 -2.85 4.26
C LEU A 38 -8.23 -2.56 5.11
N LEU A 39 -9.34 -2.22 4.46
CA LEU A 39 -10.65 -2.11 5.10
C LEU A 39 -11.47 -3.35 4.77
N LEU A 40 -11.34 -4.39 5.59
CA LEU A 40 -11.98 -5.70 5.35
C LEU A 40 -13.50 -5.60 5.26
N ALA A 41 -14.13 -4.81 6.14
CA ALA A 41 -15.58 -4.61 6.16
C ALA A 41 -16.09 -3.96 4.86
N ASP A 42 -15.34 -3.00 4.32
CA ASP A 42 -15.70 -2.28 3.09
C ASP A 42 -15.14 -2.95 1.81
N ARG A 43 -14.33 -4.02 1.96
CA ARG A 43 -13.58 -4.67 0.86
C ARG A 43 -12.72 -3.69 0.06
N ARG A 44 -12.14 -2.71 0.74
CA ARG A 44 -11.32 -1.65 0.14
C ARG A 44 -9.86 -1.77 0.55
N VAL A 45 -9.00 -1.20 -0.28
CA VAL A 45 -7.57 -1.03 -0.01
C VAL A 45 -7.14 0.38 -0.37
N GLU A 46 -6.28 0.96 0.47
CA GLU A 46 -5.51 2.16 0.19
C GLU A 46 -4.03 1.82 0.21
N ILE A 47 -3.28 2.29 -0.79
CA ILE A 47 -1.81 2.21 -0.80
C ILE A 47 -1.26 3.61 -0.59
N VAL A 48 -0.45 3.78 0.45
CA VAL A 48 0.25 5.03 0.76
C VAL A 48 1.75 4.76 0.69
N ALA A 49 2.45 5.46 -0.18
CA ALA A 49 3.88 5.33 -0.37
C ALA A 49 4.59 6.65 -0.04
N ASP A 50 5.84 6.55 0.39
CA ASP A 50 6.69 7.72 0.55
C ASP A 50 6.85 8.49 -0.78
N ARG A 51 7.10 9.80 -0.68
CA ARG A 51 7.42 10.70 -1.79
C ARG A 51 8.61 10.19 -2.62
N GLY A 52 9.60 9.55 -1.99
CA GLY A 52 10.76 8.99 -2.67
C GLY A 52 10.40 7.94 -3.73
N ILE A 53 9.48 7.04 -3.39
CA ILE A 53 8.97 6.03 -4.34
C ILE A 53 7.91 6.64 -5.24
N HIS A 54 6.96 7.38 -4.66
CA HIS A 54 5.81 7.90 -5.38
C HIS A 54 6.23 8.77 -6.57
N SER A 55 7.27 9.60 -6.41
CA SER A 55 7.81 10.42 -7.50
C SER A 55 8.38 9.62 -8.67
N LYS A 56 8.92 8.42 -8.43
CA LYS A 56 9.49 7.55 -9.48
C LYS A 56 8.46 6.64 -10.14
N VAL A 57 7.45 6.24 -9.38
CA VAL A 57 6.48 5.20 -9.76
C VAL A 57 5.21 5.80 -10.36
N GLY A 58 4.79 6.95 -9.82
CA GLY A 58 3.59 7.66 -10.26
C GLY A 58 2.29 7.02 -9.78
N THR A 59 1.21 7.80 -9.85
CA THR A 59 -0.13 7.42 -9.36
C THR A 59 -0.70 6.19 -10.09
N ALA A 60 -0.50 6.09 -11.40
CA ALA A 60 -1.10 5.04 -12.23
C ALA A 60 -0.71 3.62 -11.82
N ALA A 61 0.54 3.41 -11.40
CA ALA A 61 0.99 2.10 -10.94
C ALA A 61 0.30 1.67 -9.63
N TRP A 62 0.15 2.60 -8.69
CA TRP A 62 -0.57 2.34 -7.44
C TRP A 62 -2.06 2.07 -7.67
N GLU A 63 -2.69 2.82 -8.57
CA GLU A 63 -4.08 2.59 -8.98
C GLU A 63 -4.27 1.21 -9.63
N ALA A 64 -3.32 0.78 -10.46
CA ALA A 64 -3.36 -0.55 -11.07
C ALA A 64 -3.29 -1.66 -10.02
N ILE A 65 -2.35 -1.55 -9.06
CA ILE A 65 -2.20 -2.52 -7.96
C ILE A 65 -3.45 -2.53 -7.08
N CYS A 66 -3.94 -1.36 -6.66
CA CYS A 66 -5.20 -1.25 -5.91
C CYS A 66 -6.36 -1.91 -6.65
N GLY A 67 -6.49 -1.66 -7.96
CA GLY A 67 -7.54 -2.23 -8.79
C GLY A 67 -7.47 -3.76 -8.88
N GLU A 68 -6.28 -4.33 -8.98
CA GLU A 68 -6.06 -5.78 -8.94
C GLU A 68 -6.49 -6.40 -7.62
N MET A 69 -6.06 -5.81 -6.51
CA MET A 69 -6.43 -6.27 -5.17
C MET A 69 -7.95 -6.19 -4.96
N GLN A 70 -8.58 -5.08 -5.36
CA GLN A 70 -10.03 -4.88 -5.24
C GLN A 70 -10.82 -5.91 -6.04
N ARG A 71 -10.34 -6.34 -7.22
CA ARG A 71 -10.99 -7.40 -8.01
C ARG A 71 -11.00 -8.74 -7.27
N GLU A 72 -9.93 -9.10 -6.59
CA GLU A 72 -9.89 -10.32 -5.78
C GLU A 72 -10.76 -10.20 -4.52
N PHE A 73 -10.79 -9.02 -3.89
CA PHE A 73 -11.65 -8.76 -2.73
C PHE A 73 -13.14 -8.84 -3.07
N ALA A 74 -13.53 -8.35 -4.25
CA ALA A 74 -14.89 -8.48 -4.76
C ALA A 74 -15.32 -9.95 -4.90
N ARG A 75 -14.38 -10.86 -5.12
CA ARG A 75 -14.59 -12.33 -5.22
C ARG A 75 -14.48 -13.04 -3.87
N GLY A 76 -14.28 -12.30 -2.77
CA GLY A 76 -14.03 -12.85 -1.44
C GLY A 76 -12.63 -13.45 -1.25
N GLN A 77 -11.74 -13.28 -2.22
CA GLN A 77 -10.39 -13.84 -2.24
C GLN A 77 -9.38 -12.87 -1.60
N PHE A 78 -9.57 -12.54 -0.32
CA PHE A 78 -8.77 -11.52 0.37
C PHE A 78 -7.29 -11.89 0.47
N GLU A 79 -6.98 -13.11 0.92
CA GLU A 79 -5.59 -13.58 1.02
C GLU A 79 -4.87 -13.45 -0.32
N ARG A 80 -5.51 -13.92 -1.39
CA ARG A 80 -4.97 -13.82 -2.75
C ARG A 80 -4.76 -12.38 -3.18
N GLY A 81 -5.73 -11.51 -2.93
CA GLY A 81 -5.60 -10.08 -3.24
C GLY A 81 -4.43 -9.43 -2.50
N VAL A 82 -4.25 -9.75 -1.21
CA VAL A 82 -3.12 -9.22 -0.42
C VAL A 82 -1.79 -9.75 -0.93
N VAL A 83 -1.67 -11.05 -1.17
CA VAL A 83 -0.44 -11.67 -1.69
C VAL A 83 -0.06 -11.08 -3.05
N LEU A 84 -1.03 -10.87 -3.94
CA LEU A 84 -0.81 -10.22 -5.23
C LEU A 84 -0.32 -8.77 -5.06
N GLY A 85 -0.97 -8.00 -4.19
CA GLY A 85 -0.58 -6.63 -3.88
C GLY A 85 0.85 -6.54 -3.36
N VAL A 86 1.20 -7.36 -2.35
CA VAL A 86 2.55 -7.39 -1.78
C VAL A 86 3.57 -7.74 -2.86
N ARG A 87 3.34 -8.78 -3.67
CA ARG A 87 4.25 -9.17 -4.75
C ARG A 87 4.44 -8.06 -5.78
N ALA A 88 3.36 -7.45 -6.26
CA ALA A 88 3.43 -6.38 -7.25
C ALA A 88 4.22 -5.16 -6.72
N ILE A 89 4.04 -4.82 -5.44
CA ILE A 89 4.80 -3.75 -4.80
C ILE A 89 6.27 -4.15 -4.66
N SER A 90 6.57 -5.38 -4.22
CA SER A 90 7.94 -5.89 -4.11
C SER A 90 8.68 -5.85 -5.45
N ASP A 91 8.06 -6.31 -6.53
CA ASP A 91 8.66 -6.32 -7.87
C ASP A 91 8.93 -4.88 -8.37
N LEU A 92 7.99 -3.99 -8.10
CA LEU A 92 8.09 -2.57 -8.45
C LEU A 92 9.20 -1.86 -7.68
N LEU A 93 9.36 -2.16 -6.39
CA LEU A 93 10.45 -1.63 -5.57
C LEU A 93 11.80 -2.20 -6.03
N ALA A 94 11.89 -3.51 -6.25
CA ALA A 94 13.12 -4.16 -6.71
C ALA A 94 13.63 -3.58 -8.04
N ALA A 95 12.73 -3.22 -8.96
CA ALA A 95 13.08 -2.63 -10.24
C ALA A 95 13.60 -1.18 -10.14
N ARG A 96 13.24 -0.43 -9.10
CA ARG A 96 13.52 1.02 -8.97
C ARG A 96 14.47 1.39 -7.83
N PHE A 97 14.60 0.50 -6.87
CA PHE A 97 15.43 0.59 -5.68
C PHE A 97 16.10 -0.78 -5.48
N PRO A 98 17.04 -1.16 -6.38
CA PRO A 98 17.71 -2.45 -6.27
C PRO A 98 18.45 -2.52 -4.93
N PRO A 99 18.40 -3.65 -4.23
CA PRO A 99 19.02 -3.78 -2.91
C PRO A 99 20.54 -3.58 -2.99
N SER A 100 21.05 -2.60 -2.26
CA SER A 100 22.48 -2.31 -2.09
C SER A 100 23.08 -3.19 -0.99
N GLY A 101 23.16 -4.51 -1.22
CA GLY A 101 23.83 -5.45 -0.32
C GLY A 101 22.92 -6.08 0.76
N LYS A 102 23.49 -6.44 1.92
CA LYS A 102 22.73 -6.98 3.06
C LYS A 102 21.98 -5.83 3.75
N GLY A 103 20.83 -5.44 3.20
CA GLY A 103 19.93 -4.47 3.83
C GLY A 103 19.46 -4.97 5.19
N ALA A 104 19.44 -4.09 6.19
CA ALA A 104 18.78 -4.35 7.45
C ALA A 104 17.26 -4.39 7.23
N ASN A 105 16.54 -5.20 8.01
CA ASN A 105 15.09 -5.13 7.98
C ASN A 105 14.62 -3.86 8.72
N GLU A 106 14.28 -2.82 7.97
CA GLU A 106 13.92 -1.50 8.50
C GLU A 106 12.47 -1.44 9.03
N LEU A 107 11.59 -2.33 8.57
CA LEU A 107 10.19 -2.39 8.97
C LEU A 107 9.79 -3.82 9.38
N PRO A 108 8.94 -4.02 10.39
CA PRO A 108 8.50 -5.35 10.78
C PRO A 108 7.63 -6.00 9.70
N ASP A 109 7.85 -7.29 9.41
CA ASP A 109 7.11 -8.06 8.40
C ASP A 109 5.69 -8.47 8.84
N LYS A 110 5.34 -8.21 10.11
CA LYS A 110 4.05 -8.62 10.66
C LYS A 110 2.97 -7.59 10.33
N PRO A 111 1.78 -8.01 9.86
CA PRO A 111 0.67 -7.10 9.69
C PRO A 111 0.26 -6.52 11.05
N VAL A 112 -0.07 -5.23 11.06
CA VAL A 112 -0.66 -4.56 12.21
C VAL A 112 -2.18 -4.70 12.12
N VAL A 113 -2.79 -5.23 13.18
CA VAL A 113 -4.25 -5.33 13.31
C VAL A 113 -4.72 -4.22 14.24
N LEU A 114 -5.72 -3.46 13.80
CA LEU A 114 -6.24 -2.26 14.44
C LEU A 114 -7.71 -2.41 14.79
#